data_AF-A0A0L0V866-F1
#
_entry.id   AF-A0A0L0V866-F1
#
_cell.length_a   1.000
_cell.length_b   1.000
_cell.length_c   1.000
_cell.angle_alpha   90.00
_cell.angle_beta   90.00
_cell.angle_gamma   90.00
#
_symmetry.space_group_name_H-M   'P 1'
#
loop_
_entity.id
_entity.type
_entity.pdbx_description
1 polymer ?
#
loop_
_entity_poly.entity_id
_entity_poly.type
_entity_poly.pdbx_seq_one_letter_code
_entity_poly.pdbx_strand_id
1 'polypeptide(L)' 'MLISLWLSPLTISELKQIVAESEIIKEDDHNWPKKNVVGKQELEVRLTDTHISFEVSQHPLSNGLIGRTQS' A
#
# COMPACT_ATOMS: atom_id res chain seq x y z
N MET A 1 -8.90 21.44 -7.52
CA MET A 1 -10.07 20.65 -7.92
C MET A 1 -9.78 19.21 -7.54
N LEU A 2 -10.42 18.69 -6.49
CA LEU A 2 -10.32 17.28 -6.16
C LEU A 2 -11.33 16.54 -7.04
N ILE A 3 -10.86 15.66 -7.91
CA ILE A 3 -11.72 14.72 -8.62
C ILE A 3 -11.93 13.51 -7.73
N SER A 4 -13.18 13.13 -7.50
CA SER A 4 -13.54 11.88 -6.84
C SER A 4 -14.28 11.00 -7.84
N LEU A 5 -14.04 9.70 -7.75
CA LEU A 5 -14.64 8.68 -8.61
C LEU A 5 -15.36 7.68 -7.73
N TRP A 6 -16.54 7.26 -8.18
CA TRP A 6 -17.30 6.20 -7.52
C TRP A 6 -16.97 4.87 -8.18
N LEU A 7 -16.75 3.84 -7.36
CA LEU A 7 -16.48 2.49 -7.84
C LEU A 7 -17.74 1.66 -7.80
N SER A 8 -17.82 0.68 -8.71
CA SER A 8 -18.93 -0.28 -8.72
C SER A 8 -18.84 -1.21 -7.50
N PRO A 9 -19.98 -1.75 -7.01
CA PRO A 9 -19.97 -2.73 -5.92
C PRO A 9 -19.10 -3.96 -6.21
N LEU A 10 -19.02 -4.40 -7.48
CA LEU A 10 -18.17 -5.52 -7.90
C LEU A 10 -16.69 -5.20 -7.68
N THR A 11 -16.25 -3.99 -8.05
CA THR A 11 -14.87 -3.55 -7.82
C THR A 11 -14.52 -3.52 -6.33
N ILE A 12 -15.45 -3.09 -5.48
CA ILE A 12 -15.27 -3.12 -4.03
C ILE A 12 -15.20 -4.55 -3.50
N SER A 13 -15.98 -5.48 -4.07
CA SER A 13 -15.95 -6.90 -3.71
C SER A 13 -14.59 -7.53 -4.01
N GLU A 14 -14.08 -7.31 -5.23
CA GLU A 14 -12.76 -7.81 -5.64
C GLU A 14 -11.64 -7.23 -4.77
N LEU A 15 -11.70 -5.94 -4.42
CA LEU A 15 -10.71 -5.33 -3.53
C LEU A 15 -10.69 -6.01 -2.15
N LYS A 16 -11.86 -6.35 -1.60
CA LYS A 16 -11.96 -7.10 -0.34
C LYS A 16 -11.39 -8.51 -0.48
N GLN A 17 -11.63 -9.17 -1.61
CA GLN A 17 -11.09 -10.49 -1.90
C GLN A 17 -9.55 -10.46 -1.98
N ILE A 18 -8.98 -9.50 -2.70
CA ILE A 18 -7.52 -9.31 -2.80
C ILE A 18 -6.89 -9.13 -1.42
N VAL A 19 -7.49 -8.29 -0.57
CA VAL A 19 -7.01 -8.08 0.81
C VAL A 19 -7.06 -9.39 1.61
N ALA A 20 -8.16 -10.15 1.52
CA ALA A 20 -8.30 -11.42 2.23
C ALA A 20 -7.29 -12.48 1.74
N GLU A 21 -7.13 -12.62 0.42
CA GLU A 21 -6.22 -13.58 -0.22
C GLU A 21 -4.74 -13.27 0.04
N SER A 22 -4.39 -11.99 0.18
CA SER A 22 -3.01 -11.59 0.49
C SER A 22 -2.55 -11.96 1.90
N GLU A 23 -3.48 -12.33 2.79
CA GLU A 23 -3.25 -12.61 4.21
C GLU A 23 -2.61 -11.44 5.00
N ILE A 24 -2.51 -10.24 4.42
CA ILE A 24 -1.84 -9.05 4.95
C ILE A 24 -2.33 -8.63 6.36
N ILE A 25 -3.58 -8.98 6.68
CA ILE A 25 -4.21 -8.78 8.00
C ILE A 25 -3.60 -9.62 9.13
N LYS A 26 -2.76 -10.62 8.81
CA LYS A 26 -2.04 -11.45 9.79
C LYS A 26 -0.59 -11.00 10.01
N GLU A 27 -0.12 -10.02 9.23
CA GLU A 27 1.26 -9.53 9.27
C GLU A 27 1.48 -8.47 10.36
N ASP A 28 2.75 -8.25 10.70
CA ASP A 28 3.22 -7.22 11.64
C ASP A 28 4.43 -6.48 11.06
N ASP A 29 4.35 -5.15 11.01
CA ASP A 29 5.38 -4.29 10.43
C ASP A 29 6.51 -3.95 11.41
N HIS A 30 6.48 -4.47 12.64
CA HIS A 30 7.47 -4.17 13.69
C HIS A 30 8.93 -4.30 13.24
N ASN A 31 9.21 -5.29 12.39
CA ASN A 31 10.55 -5.60 11.87
C ASN A 31 10.81 -5.05 10.46
N TRP A 32 9.87 -4.29 9.89
CA TRP A 32 10.01 -3.77 8.54
C TRP A 32 10.94 -2.53 8.52
N PRO A 33 11.57 -2.24 7.38
CA PRO A 33 12.41 -1.06 7.24
C PRO A 33 11.64 0.22 7.56
N LYS A 34 12.07 0.95 8.60
CA LYS A 34 11.44 2.21 9.02
C LYS A 34 11.66 3.31 8.00
N LYS A 35 10.71 4.25 7.91
CA LYS A 35 10.80 5.44 7.05
C LYS A 35 12.19 6.07 7.06
N ASN A 36 12.66 6.45 5.88
CA ASN A 36 13.96 7.08 5.70
C ASN A 36 13.82 8.36 4.86
N VAL A 37 14.94 9.01 4.55
CA VAL A 37 14.98 10.25 3.77
C VAL A 37 14.53 10.08 2.31
N VAL A 38 14.50 8.84 1.79
CA VAL A 38 14.10 8.54 0.41
C VAL A 38 12.58 8.62 0.27
N GLY A 39 11.85 8.12 1.25
CA GLY A 39 10.40 8.18 1.27
C GLY A 39 9.76 7.17 2.21
N LYS A 40 8.43 7.17 2.19
CA LYS A 40 7.56 6.36 3.06
C LYS A 40 6.38 5.83 2.25
N GLN A 41 5.99 4.60 2.52
CA GLN A 41 4.75 3.98 2.05
C GLN A 41 3.87 3.67 3.25
N GLU A 42 2.57 3.91 3.11
CA GLU A 42 1.56 3.65 4.12
C GLU A 42 0.49 2.75 3.52
N LEU A 43 0.05 1.76 4.30
CA LEU A 43 -1.11 0.94 3.97
C LEU A 43 -2.02 0.90 5.20
N GLU A 44 -3.26 1.36 5.03
CA GLU A 44 -4.29 1.25 6.05
C GLU A 44 -5.50 0.51 5.47
N VAL A 45 -5.94 -0.52 6.19
CA VAL A 45 -7.10 -1.33 5.80
C VAL A 45 -8.03 -1.44 7.00
N ARG A 46 -9.30 -1.08 6.79
CA ARG A 46 -10.36 -1.22 7.79
C ARG A 46 -11.54 -1.98 7.18
N LEU A 47 -11.78 -3.17 7.71
CA LEU A 47 -12.86 -4.07 7.29
C LEU A 47 -13.64 -4.51 8.52
N THR A 48 -14.91 -4.10 8.65
CA THR A 48 -15.82 -4.44 9.75
C THR A 48 -15.15 -4.42 11.14
N ASP A 49 -14.56 -5.55 11.57
CA ASP A 49 -13.95 -5.76 12.89
C ASP A 49 -12.41 -5.78 12.88
N THR A 50 -11.79 -5.66 11.71
CA THR A 50 -10.33 -5.68 11.52
C THR A 50 -9.81 -4.32 11.08
N HIS A 51 -8.75 -3.85 11.74
CA HIS A 51 -8.01 -2.65 11.37
C HIS A 51 -6.52 -2.95 11.44
N ILE A 52 -5.83 -2.74 10.32
CA ILE A 52 -4.37 -2.78 10.23
C ILE A 52 -3.86 -1.46 9.65
N SER A 53 -2.67 -1.07 10.09
CA SER A 53 -1.96 0.10 9.59
C SER A 53 -0.48 -0.21 9.58
N PHE A 54 0.15 -0.07 8.42
CA PHE A 54 1.56 -0.37 8.23
C PHE A 54 2.30 0.85 7.68
N GLU A 55 3.55 1.01 8.12
CA GLU A 55 4.49 2.02 7.63
C GLU A 55 5.81 1.35 7.21
N VAL A 56 6.24 1.58 5.97
CA VAL A 56 7.53 1.08 5.47
C VAL A 56 8.29 2.14 4.70
N SER A 57 9.62 2.10 4.75
CA SER A 57 10.46 2.93 3.88
C SER A 57 10.18 2.65 2.41
N GLN A 58 10.27 3.67 1.57
CA GLN A 58 10.13 3.48 0.14
C GLN A 58 11.18 2.51 -0.41
N HIS A 59 10.74 1.49 -1.17
CA HIS A 59 11.64 0.53 -1.80
C HIS A 59 12.57 1.23 -2.81
N PRO A 60 13.90 1.02 -2.78
CA PRO A 60 14.85 1.73 -3.68
C PRO A 60 14.55 1.54 -5.18
N LEU A 61 14.05 0.37 -5.56
CA LEU A 61 13.68 0.05 -6.96
C LEU A 61 12.30 0.61 -7.39
N SER A 62 11.50 1.16 -6.46
CA SER A 62 10.25 1.85 -6.84
C SER A 62 10.50 3.12 -7.67
N ASN A 63 11.73 3.66 -7.62
CA ASN A 63 12.19 4.79 -8.44
C ASN A 63 12.60 4.40 -9.87
N GLY A 64 12.18 3.23 -10.37
CA GLY A 64 12.58 2.61 -11.64
C GLY A 64 12.28 3.37 -12.95
N LEU A 65 11.95 4.67 -12.93
CA LEU A 65 11.81 5.52 -14.12
C LEU A 65 12.65 6.80 -14.11
N ILE A 66 13.42 7.09 -13.05
CA ILE A 66 14.25 8.33 -12.96
C ILE A 66 15.77 8.08 -13.08
N GLY A 67 16.19 6.89 -13.54
CA GLY A 67 17.61 6.55 -13.72
C GLY A 67 18.03 6.15 -15.14
N ARG A 68 17.13 6.13 -16.13
CA ARG A 68 17.44 5.76 -17.52
C ARG A 68 17.65 6.97 -18.44
N THR A 69 18.37 7.99 -17.98
CA THR A 69 19.05 8.95 -18.86
C THR A 69 20.26 9.49 -18.14
N GLN A 70 21.39 8.80 -18.27
CA GLN A 70 22.73 9.36 -18.38
C GLN A 70 23.72 8.18 -18.50
N SER A 71 23.89 7.70 -19.73
CA SER A 71 25.18 7.22 -20.25
C SER A 71 25.32 7.71 -21.68
#